data_AF-A0AAP6CZX4-F1
#
_entry.id   AF-A0AAP6CZX4-F1
#
_cell.length_a   1.000
_cell.length_b   1.000
_cell.length_c   1.000
_cell.angle_alpha   90.00
_cell.angle_beta   90.00
_cell.angle_gamma   90.00
#
_symmetry.space_group_name_H-M   'P 1'
#
loop_
_entity.id
_entity.type
_entity.pdbx_description
1 polymer ?
#
loop_
_entity_poly.entity_id
_entity_poly.type
_entity_poly.pdbx_seq_one_letter_code
_entity_poly.pdbx_strand_id
1 'polypeptide(L)'
;MPQHTSASPFSPQDFSMMSRALKLARRGIYTTAPNPNVGCVIVRDGVIIGEGYHHRAGEPHAEVHAMRMAGDKAEGATAYVTLEPCSHYGRTPPCAEGLIKAKVARVVCAMEDPNPKVAGRGIQMLREAGVEVQVGLLENDAIELNRGFIKFMQTGMPFIQLKMAASLDGQSALSNGKSQWITSPQARQDVQRYRAQSGGILSTSKTVMDDNASLNVRWDDLPQSVQAHYELTEVRQPARVILDRQQKLSDDLKLFSTEGERIIVS
;
A
#
# COMPACT_ATOMS: atom_id res chain seq x y z
N MET A 1 31.51 28.81 12.76
CA MET A 1 31.02 28.59 11.38
C MET A 1 29.51 28.75 11.41
N PRO A 2 28.92 29.68 10.65
CA PRO A 2 27.47 29.82 10.64
C PRO A 2 26.85 28.58 9.97
N GLN A 3 26.04 27.85 10.73
CA GLN A 3 25.19 26.80 10.19
C GLN A 3 24.11 27.49 9.35
N HIS A 4 24.23 27.42 8.03
CA HIS A 4 23.13 27.72 7.13
C HIS A 4 22.04 26.66 7.36
N THR A 5 21.08 26.96 8.21
CA THR A 5 19.78 26.29 8.17
C THR A 5 19.07 26.78 6.91
N SER A 6 19.27 26.07 5.79
CA SER A 6 18.41 26.28 4.63
C SER A 6 16.98 25.99 5.06
N ALA A 7 16.13 27.02 5.01
CA ALA A 7 14.71 26.84 5.24
C ALA A 7 14.19 25.76 4.27
N SER A 8 13.32 24.87 4.77
CA SER A 8 12.70 23.84 3.93
C SER A 8 12.04 24.50 2.71
N PRO A 9 12.17 23.92 1.49
CA PRO A 9 11.54 24.47 0.29
C PRO A 9 10.00 24.30 0.29
N PHE A 10 9.44 23.69 1.34
CA PHE A 10 8.03 23.42 1.51
C PHE A 10 7.43 24.27 2.63
N SER A 11 6.23 24.79 2.38
CA SER A 11 5.47 25.58 3.35
C SER A 11 4.79 24.68 4.41
N PRO A 12 4.37 25.23 5.56
CA PRO A 12 3.54 24.50 6.53
C PRO A 12 2.24 23.95 5.93
N GLN A 13 1.67 24.65 4.95
CA GLN A 13 0.51 24.17 4.21
C GLN A 13 0.85 22.93 3.40
N ASP A 14 1.99 22.90 2.72
CA ASP A 14 2.42 21.74 1.94
C ASP A 14 2.51 20.49 2.82
N PHE A 15 3.13 20.61 4.00
CA PHE A 15 3.19 19.50 4.98
C PHE A 15 1.80 19.01 5.42
N SER A 16 0.87 19.94 5.68
CA SER A 16 -0.49 19.59 6.09
C SER A 16 -1.23 18.82 4.98
N MET A 17 -1.12 19.30 3.73
CA MET A 17 -1.81 18.71 2.59
C MET A 17 -1.19 17.37 2.18
N MET A 18 0.13 17.23 2.22
CA MET A 18 0.78 15.94 1.97
C MET A 18 0.46 14.93 3.07
N SER A 19 0.42 15.35 4.34
CA SER A 19 -0.02 14.48 5.44
C SER A 19 -1.46 14.00 5.23
N ARG A 20 -2.36 14.88 4.74
CA ARG A 20 -3.72 14.51 4.37
C ARG A 20 -3.74 13.51 3.21
N ALA A 21 -2.97 13.73 2.15
CA ALA A 21 -2.84 12.81 1.02
C ALA A 21 -2.35 11.42 1.49
N LEU A 22 -1.35 11.35 2.37
CA LEU A 22 -0.88 10.10 2.99
C LEU A 22 -1.94 9.42 3.85
N LYS A 23 -2.78 10.17 4.57
CA LYS A 23 -3.92 9.60 5.32
C LYS A 23 -4.97 9.00 4.37
N LEU A 24 -5.25 9.66 3.25
CA LEU A 24 -6.15 9.13 2.21
C LEU A 24 -5.56 7.86 1.58
N ALA A 25 -4.28 7.87 1.23
CA ALA A 25 -3.58 6.72 0.65
C ALA A 25 -3.64 5.47 1.56
N ARG A 26 -3.57 5.65 2.88
CA ARG A 26 -3.71 4.57 3.88
C ARG A 26 -5.07 3.85 3.85
N ARG A 27 -6.09 4.41 3.20
CA ARG A 27 -7.41 3.77 3.04
C ARG A 27 -7.42 2.64 2.00
N GLY A 28 -6.37 2.52 1.18
CA GLY A 28 -6.24 1.46 0.17
C GLY A 28 -5.41 0.25 0.60
N ILE A 29 -4.87 0.23 1.83
CA ILE A 29 -3.79 -0.69 2.23
C ILE A 29 -4.15 -2.18 2.18
N TYR A 30 -5.44 -2.52 2.16
CA TYR A 30 -5.94 -3.90 2.09
C TYR A 30 -6.57 -4.26 0.73
N THR A 31 -6.60 -3.32 -0.23
CA THR A 31 -7.44 -3.41 -1.44
C THR A 31 -6.68 -3.11 -2.74
N THR A 32 -5.58 -2.36 -2.68
CA THR A 32 -4.88 -1.84 -3.88
C THR A 32 -3.91 -2.81 -4.52
N ALA A 33 -3.32 -3.74 -3.76
CA ALA A 33 -2.31 -4.65 -4.27
C ALA A 33 -2.82 -5.41 -5.52
N PRO A 34 -2.02 -5.50 -6.60
CA PRO A 34 -0.59 -5.21 -6.69
C PRO A 34 -0.21 -3.73 -6.95
N ASN A 35 -1.18 -2.84 -7.14
CA ASN A 35 -0.91 -1.41 -7.34
C ASN A 35 -0.48 -0.74 -6.02
N PRO A 36 0.24 0.40 -6.08
CA PRO A 36 0.63 1.14 -4.89
C PRO A 36 -0.57 1.85 -4.25
N ASN A 37 -0.45 2.10 -2.95
CA ASN A 37 -1.34 2.98 -2.22
C ASN A 37 -0.99 4.43 -2.54
N VAL A 38 -1.91 5.14 -3.19
CA VAL A 38 -1.72 6.54 -3.58
C VAL A 38 -2.86 7.38 -3.05
N GLY A 39 -2.55 8.58 -2.57
CA GLY A 39 -3.51 9.61 -2.19
C GLY A 39 -3.19 10.91 -2.91
N CYS A 40 -4.24 11.70 -3.17
CA CYS A 40 -4.14 12.99 -3.82
C CYS A 40 -5.09 14.01 -3.17
N VAL A 41 -4.60 15.22 -2.97
CA VAL A 41 -5.38 16.38 -2.49
C VAL A 41 -5.14 17.55 -3.43
N ILE A 42 -6.19 18.22 -3.87
CA ILE A 42 -6.11 19.44 -4.69
C ILE A 42 -6.61 20.62 -3.88
N VAL A 43 -5.81 21.69 -3.87
CA VAL A 43 -6.02 22.87 -3.02
C VAL A 43 -5.97 24.15 -3.85
N ARG A 44 -6.93 25.03 -3.62
CA ARG A 44 -7.00 26.37 -4.21
C ARG A 44 -7.27 27.38 -3.10
N ASP A 45 -6.47 28.44 -3.04
CA ASP A 45 -6.65 29.56 -2.08
C ASP A 45 -6.80 29.10 -0.61
N GLY A 46 -6.00 28.12 -0.19
CA GLY A 46 -6.06 27.60 1.18
C GLY A 46 -7.07 26.48 1.41
N VAL A 47 -7.96 26.21 0.46
CA VAL A 47 -9.11 25.33 0.62
C VAL A 47 -8.93 24.04 -0.17
N ILE A 48 -9.18 22.89 0.47
CA ILE A 48 -9.25 21.60 -0.21
C ILE A 48 -10.50 21.58 -1.09
N ILE A 49 -10.28 21.46 -2.41
CA ILE A 49 -11.35 21.41 -3.41
C ILE A 49 -11.51 20.01 -4.01
N GLY A 50 -10.53 19.12 -3.81
CA GLY A 50 -10.60 17.74 -4.27
C GLY A 50 -9.76 16.80 -3.42
N GLU A 51 -10.28 15.60 -3.17
CA GLU A 51 -9.59 14.53 -2.47
C GLU A 51 -9.80 13.20 -3.19
N GLY A 52 -8.78 12.35 -3.17
CA GLY A 52 -8.86 11.03 -3.76
C GLY A 52 -7.81 10.08 -3.20
N TYR A 53 -8.10 8.79 -3.29
CA TYR A 53 -7.12 7.73 -3.11
C TYR A 53 -7.39 6.61 -4.12
N HIS A 54 -6.38 5.78 -4.38
CA HIS A 54 -6.58 4.61 -5.22
C HIS A 54 -7.32 3.54 -4.41
N HIS A 55 -8.55 3.20 -4.82
CA HIS A 55 -9.40 2.28 -4.08
C HIS A 55 -9.00 0.81 -4.30
N ARG A 56 -8.73 0.42 -5.56
CA ARG A 56 -8.47 -0.97 -5.94
C ARG A 56 -7.74 -1.05 -7.28
N ALA A 57 -6.91 -2.09 -7.45
CA ALA A 57 -6.23 -2.34 -8.73
C ALA A 57 -7.21 -2.40 -9.92
N GLY A 58 -6.91 -1.62 -10.97
CA GLY A 58 -7.73 -1.54 -12.19
C GLY A 58 -8.81 -0.47 -12.16
N GLU A 59 -9.07 0.15 -11.01
CA GLU A 59 -9.95 1.31 -10.88
C GLU A 59 -9.16 2.63 -11.06
N PRO A 60 -9.83 3.79 -11.16
CA PRO A 60 -9.14 5.07 -11.29
C PRO A 60 -8.12 5.34 -10.17
N HIS A 61 -7.07 6.07 -10.53
CA HIS A 61 -6.04 6.48 -9.58
C HIS A 61 -6.50 7.63 -8.68
N ALA A 62 -5.75 7.92 -7.63
CA ALA A 62 -6.07 8.94 -6.63
C ALA A 62 -6.30 10.32 -7.25
N GLU A 63 -5.46 10.71 -8.21
CA GLU A 63 -5.50 11.98 -8.91
C GLU A 63 -6.80 12.12 -9.71
N VAL A 64 -7.29 11.03 -10.31
CA VAL A 64 -8.54 11.03 -11.05
C VAL A 64 -9.73 11.31 -10.12
N HIS A 65 -9.76 10.69 -8.94
CA HIS A 65 -10.79 10.97 -7.93
C HIS A 65 -10.72 12.42 -7.43
N ALA A 66 -9.52 12.91 -7.11
CA ALA A 66 -9.33 14.28 -6.64
C ALA A 66 -9.72 15.32 -7.70
N MET A 67 -9.33 15.11 -8.96
CA MET A 67 -9.70 16.00 -10.08
C MET A 67 -11.20 15.99 -10.36
N ARG A 68 -11.86 14.82 -10.30
CA ARG A 68 -13.32 14.74 -10.45
C ARG A 68 -14.06 15.53 -9.38
N MET A 69 -13.56 15.48 -8.14
CA MET A 69 -14.13 16.25 -7.03
C MET A 69 -13.87 17.76 -7.19
N ALA A 70 -12.67 18.14 -7.63
CA ALA A 70 -12.31 19.54 -7.86
C ALA A 70 -13.07 20.17 -9.04
N GLY A 71 -13.32 19.41 -10.10
CA GLY A 71 -13.91 19.91 -11.34
C GLY A 71 -13.10 21.09 -11.91
N ASP A 72 -13.80 22.10 -12.41
CA ASP A 72 -13.19 23.29 -13.00
C ASP A 72 -12.37 24.13 -12.01
N LYS A 73 -12.56 23.92 -10.69
CA LYS A 73 -11.79 24.64 -9.66
C LYS A 73 -10.32 24.19 -9.60
N ALA A 74 -9.96 23.10 -10.28
CA ALA A 74 -8.59 22.63 -10.38
C ALA A 74 -7.68 23.58 -11.16
N GLU A 75 -8.24 24.47 -12.01
CA GLU A 75 -7.44 25.41 -12.80
C GLU A 75 -6.64 26.35 -11.89
N GLY A 76 -5.33 26.33 -12.05
CA GLY A 76 -4.35 27.04 -11.26
C GLY A 76 -4.21 26.56 -9.81
N ALA A 77 -4.79 25.42 -9.43
CA ALA A 77 -4.67 24.85 -8.09
C ALA A 77 -3.31 24.16 -7.87
N THR A 78 -3.02 23.79 -6.62
CA THR A 78 -1.89 22.91 -6.27
C THR A 78 -2.40 21.50 -6.01
N ALA A 79 -1.81 20.49 -6.65
CA ALA A 79 -2.06 19.08 -6.35
C ALA A 79 -0.93 18.49 -5.50
N TYR A 80 -1.28 17.82 -4.41
CA TYR A 80 -0.38 17.06 -3.55
C TYR A 80 -0.62 15.58 -3.78
N VAL A 81 0.40 14.83 -4.18
CA VAL A 81 0.27 13.42 -4.54
C VAL A 81 1.37 12.59 -3.89
N THR A 82 1.03 11.44 -3.34
CA THR A 82 1.97 10.64 -2.52
C THR A 82 2.96 9.81 -3.34
N LEU A 83 2.81 9.77 -4.66
CA LEU A 83 3.69 9.08 -5.61
C LEU A 83 3.65 9.86 -6.92
N GLU A 84 4.73 9.83 -7.71
CA GLU A 84 4.76 10.44 -9.03
C GLU A 84 3.53 10.06 -9.88
N PRO A 85 2.83 11.04 -10.48
CA PRO A 85 1.71 10.77 -11.37
C PRO A 85 2.14 9.94 -12.58
N CYS A 86 1.37 8.89 -12.90
CA CYS A 86 1.74 8.01 -14.01
C CYS A 86 1.77 8.75 -15.37
N SER A 87 2.70 8.34 -16.23
CA SER A 87 3.02 8.94 -17.53
C SER A 87 2.78 8.01 -18.73
N HIS A 88 2.22 6.82 -18.51
CA HIS A 88 2.01 5.82 -19.54
C HIS A 88 0.55 5.40 -19.62
N TYR A 89 0.11 5.02 -20.82
CA TYR A 89 -1.21 4.45 -21.04
C TYR A 89 -1.23 3.02 -20.53
N GLY A 90 -1.92 2.81 -19.41
CA GLY A 90 -2.21 1.50 -18.86
C GLY A 90 -3.67 1.10 -19.13
N ARG A 91 -4.37 0.64 -18.09
CA ARG A 91 -5.83 0.44 -18.13
C ARG A 91 -6.62 1.76 -18.09
N THR A 92 -5.98 2.82 -17.57
CA THR A 92 -6.52 4.18 -17.50
C THR A 92 -5.54 5.16 -18.19
N PRO A 93 -6.03 6.32 -18.67
CA PRO A 93 -5.15 7.39 -19.17
C PRO A 93 -4.14 7.88 -18.11
N PRO A 94 -3.00 8.47 -18.53
CA PRO A 94 -1.97 8.97 -17.61
C PRO A 94 -2.49 10.08 -16.69
N CYS A 95 -2.17 10.01 -15.39
CA CYS A 95 -2.55 11.04 -14.42
C CYS A 95 -1.83 12.36 -14.68
N ALA A 96 -0.57 12.32 -15.14
CA ALA A 96 0.18 13.53 -15.50
C ALA A 96 -0.56 14.34 -16.59
N GLU A 97 -1.05 13.68 -17.64
CA GLU A 97 -1.88 14.34 -18.67
C GLU A 97 -3.18 14.90 -18.09
N GLY A 98 -3.82 14.17 -17.17
CA GLY A 98 -5.04 14.63 -16.51
C GLY A 98 -4.83 15.94 -15.75
N LEU A 99 -3.74 16.03 -14.97
CA LEU A 99 -3.36 17.23 -14.22
C LEU A 99 -3.04 18.41 -15.16
N ILE A 100 -2.38 18.14 -16.30
CA ILE A 100 -2.13 19.15 -17.34
C ILE A 100 -3.43 19.66 -17.94
N LYS A 101 -4.36 18.75 -18.30
CA LYS A 101 -5.67 19.11 -18.86
C LYS A 101 -6.51 19.89 -17.86
N ALA A 102 -6.40 19.57 -16.57
CA ALA A 102 -7.00 20.33 -15.48
C ALA A 102 -6.30 21.67 -15.19
N LYS A 103 -5.18 21.95 -15.86
CA LYS A 103 -4.38 23.18 -15.77
C LYS A 103 -3.99 23.52 -14.32
N VAL A 104 -3.59 22.52 -13.54
CA VAL A 104 -3.04 22.80 -12.20
C VAL A 104 -1.77 23.64 -12.34
N ALA A 105 -1.55 24.59 -11.42
CA ALA A 105 -0.36 25.45 -11.47
C ALA A 105 0.88 24.75 -10.89
N ARG A 106 0.67 23.92 -9.87
CA ARG A 106 1.75 23.30 -9.10
C ARG A 106 1.39 21.87 -8.70
N VAL A 107 2.37 20.98 -8.74
CA VAL A 107 2.27 19.60 -8.26
C VAL A 107 3.39 19.35 -7.25
N VAL A 108 3.04 18.86 -6.07
CA VAL A 108 3.99 18.43 -5.04
C VAL A 108 3.87 16.92 -4.88
N CYS A 109 4.94 16.21 -5.23
CA CYS A 109 5.02 14.75 -5.10
C CYS A 109 5.77 14.37 -3.81
N ALA A 110 5.29 13.37 -3.08
CA ALA A 110 6.05 12.86 -1.93
C ALA A 110 7.31 12.14 -2.37
N MET A 111 7.20 11.29 -3.41
CA MET A 111 8.31 10.51 -3.94
C MET A 111 8.20 10.33 -5.46
N GLU A 112 9.33 10.07 -6.11
CA GLU A 112 9.41 9.65 -7.52
C GLU A 112 8.96 8.19 -7.68
N ASP A 113 8.47 7.81 -8.87
CA ASP A 113 8.12 6.40 -9.12
C ASP A 113 9.40 5.54 -9.08
N PRO A 114 9.45 4.47 -8.26
CA PRO A 114 10.64 3.62 -8.14
C PRO A 114 10.88 2.74 -9.37
N ASN A 115 9.92 2.63 -10.30
CA ASN A 115 10.04 1.82 -11.50
C ASN A 115 11.01 2.49 -12.49
N PRO A 116 12.18 1.88 -12.79
CA PRO A 116 13.18 2.49 -13.68
C PRO A 116 12.66 2.78 -15.10
N LYS A 117 11.58 2.12 -15.51
CA LYS A 117 10.93 2.36 -16.82
C LYS A 117 10.05 3.60 -16.84
N VAL A 118 9.67 4.14 -15.67
CA VAL A 118 8.66 5.20 -15.52
C VAL A 118 9.21 6.42 -14.77
N ALA A 119 10.14 6.21 -13.84
CA ALA A 119 10.77 7.20 -12.97
C ALA A 119 11.05 8.52 -13.71
N GLY A 120 10.50 9.60 -13.18
CA GLY A 120 10.77 10.97 -13.62
C GLY A 120 10.01 11.40 -14.88
N ARG A 121 9.40 10.48 -15.65
CA ARG A 121 8.72 10.83 -16.90
C ARG A 121 7.43 11.62 -16.66
N GLY A 122 6.68 11.31 -15.60
CA GLY A 122 5.47 12.06 -15.24
C GLY A 122 5.80 13.45 -14.73
N ILE A 123 6.86 13.54 -13.92
CA ILE A 123 7.42 14.82 -13.45
C ILE A 123 7.89 15.68 -14.63
N GLN A 124 8.62 15.07 -15.58
CA GLN A 124 9.10 15.77 -16.77
C GLN A 124 7.94 16.28 -17.64
N MET A 125 6.93 15.43 -17.90
CA MET A 125 5.75 15.80 -18.67
C MET A 125 5.00 17.01 -18.07
N LEU A 126 4.87 17.05 -16.74
CA LEU A 126 4.28 18.20 -16.03
C LEU A 126 5.12 19.47 -16.20
N ARG A 127 6.44 19.37 -16.01
CA ARG A 127 7.36 20.51 -16.16
C ARG A 127 7.37 21.08 -17.58
N GLU A 128 7.37 20.22 -18.59
CA GLU A 128 7.33 20.61 -20.01
C GLU A 128 6.02 21.32 -20.37
N ALA A 129 4.91 20.99 -19.69
CA ALA A 129 3.63 21.68 -19.81
C ALA A 129 3.55 23.00 -19.00
N GLY A 130 4.64 23.41 -18.35
CA GLY A 130 4.71 24.65 -17.56
C GLY A 130 4.17 24.55 -16.14
N VAL A 131 3.90 23.33 -15.63
CA VAL A 131 3.48 23.11 -14.25
C VAL A 131 4.70 23.13 -13.32
N GLU A 132 4.62 23.86 -12.20
CA GLU A 132 5.67 23.82 -11.18
C GLU A 132 5.67 22.46 -10.48
N VAL A 133 6.81 21.76 -10.42
CA VAL A 133 6.89 20.44 -9.76
C VAL A 133 8.02 20.37 -8.73
N GLN A 134 7.64 20.07 -7.48
CA GLN A 134 8.55 19.76 -6.38
C GLN A 134 8.34 18.33 -5.90
N VAL A 135 9.42 17.68 -5.47
CA VAL A 135 9.43 16.25 -5.10
C VAL A 135 10.19 16.08 -3.78
N GLY A 136 9.83 15.08 -2.98
CA GLY A 136 10.55 14.70 -1.77
C GLY A 136 9.85 15.11 -0.46
N LEU A 137 8.64 15.67 -0.51
CA LEU A 137 7.91 16.08 0.68
C LEU A 137 7.32 14.87 1.42
N LEU A 138 7.78 14.60 2.64
CA LEU A 138 7.37 13.42 3.41
C LEU A 138 7.63 12.09 2.67
N GLU A 139 8.73 12.04 1.91
CA GLU A 139 9.13 10.87 1.13
C GLU A 139 9.21 9.59 1.98
N ASN A 140 9.79 9.66 3.17
CA ASN A 140 9.91 8.49 4.05
C ASN A 140 8.55 7.88 4.43
N ASP A 141 7.53 8.70 4.68
CA ASP A 141 6.17 8.23 4.96
C ASP A 141 5.54 7.53 3.74
N ALA A 142 5.79 8.07 2.53
CA ALA A 142 5.34 7.47 1.28
C ALA A 142 6.05 6.13 1.00
N ILE A 143 7.36 6.06 1.32
CA ILE A 143 8.15 4.82 1.22
C ILE A 143 7.62 3.77 2.19
N GLU A 144 7.38 4.13 3.46
CA GLU A 144 6.84 3.21 4.46
C GLU A 144 5.47 2.64 4.06
N LEU A 145 4.62 3.46 3.44
CA LEU A 145 3.31 3.04 2.96
C LEU A 145 3.38 1.97 1.84
N ASN A 146 4.44 2.01 1.03
CA ASN A 146 4.55 1.22 -0.21
C ASN A 146 5.81 0.33 -0.27
N ARG A 147 6.37 -0.08 0.88
CA ARG A 147 7.63 -0.87 0.97
C ARG A 147 7.68 -2.08 0.04
N GLY A 148 6.57 -2.82 -0.04
CA GLY A 148 6.45 -3.99 -0.90
C GLY A 148 6.55 -3.65 -2.38
N PHE A 149 5.77 -2.67 -2.83
CA PHE A 149 5.76 -2.18 -4.19
C PHE A 149 7.14 -1.62 -4.59
N ILE A 150 7.71 -0.75 -3.76
CA ILE A 150 9.00 -0.08 -4.03
C ILE A 150 10.12 -1.10 -4.17
N LYS A 151 10.27 -2.01 -3.20
CA LYS A 151 11.32 -3.03 -3.25
C LYS A 151 11.19 -3.90 -4.50
N PHE A 152 9.97 -4.31 -4.85
CA PHE A 152 9.73 -5.11 -6.04
C PHE A 152 10.10 -4.36 -7.32
N MET A 153 9.72 -3.09 -7.45
CA MET A 153 10.04 -2.28 -8.64
C MET A 153 11.54 -2.03 -8.80
N GLN A 154 12.29 -1.87 -7.70
CA GLN A 154 13.72 -1.61 -7.74
C GLN A 154 14.58 -2.86 -7.93
N THR A 155 14.16 -3.99 -7.34
CA THR A 155 15.03 -5.19 -7.21
C THR A 155 14.47 -6.43 -7.89
N GLY A 156 13.22 -6.41 -8.33
CA GLY A 156 12.49 -7.61 -8.76
C GLY A 156 12.14 -8.57 -7.62
N MET A 157 12.47 -8.24 -6.36
CA MET A 157 12.29 -9.11 -5.20
C MET A 157 11.21 -8.55 -4.26
N PRO A 158 10.37 -9.42 -3.67
CA PRO A 158 9.34 -8.99 -2.73
C PRO A 158 9.95 -8.46 -1.42
N PHE A 159 9.22 -7.57 -0.74
CA PHE A 159 9.48 -7.27 0.67
C PHE A 159 9.04 -8.45 1.53
N ILE A 160 9.93 -8.90 2.41
CA ILE A 160 9.69 -10.06 3.27
C ILE A 160 9.53 -9.58 4.71
N GLN A 161 8.36 -9.86 5.28
CA GLN A 161 8.09 -9.66 6.70
C GLN A 161 8.05 -11.02 7.39
N LEU A 162 9.02 -11.26 8.27
CA LEU A 162 9.02 -12.44 9.14
C LEU A 162 8.12 -12.18 10.35
N LYS A 163 7.15 -13.08 10.58
CA LYS A 163 6.33 -13.08 11.80
C LYS A 163 6.74 -14.25 12.69
N MET A 164 6.96 -13.97 13.96
CA MET A 164 7.19 -14.98 15.00
C MET A 164 6.28 -14.74 16.20
N ALA A 165 5.99 -15.80 16.95
CA ALA A 165 5.36 -15.73 18.27
C ALA A 165 6.08 -16.70 19.19
N ALA A 166 6.45 -16.24 20.36
CA ALA A 166 7.20 -17.01 21.34
C ALA A 166 6.82 -16.59 22.76
N SER A 167 7.10 -17.46 23.73
CA SER A 167 7.15 -17.13 25.15
C SER A 167 8.33 -16.19 25.45
N LEU A 168 8.40 -15.67 26.67
CA LEU A 168 9.46 -14.75 27.10
C LEU A 168 10.86 -15.38 27.02
N ASP A 169 10.96 -16.68 27.23
CA ASP A 169 12.18 -17.49 27.08
C ASP A 169 12.44 -17.96 25.63
N GLY A 170 11.67 -17.46 24.65
CA GLY A 170 11.93 -17.68 23.23
C GLY A 170 11.34 -18.96 22.63
N GLN A 171 10.46 -19.66 23.33
CA GLN A 171 9.87 -20.92 22.85
C GLN A 171 8.58 -20.69 22.06
N SER A 172 8.43 -21.41 20.94
CA SER A 172 7.24 -21.36 20.07
C SER A 172 6.27 -22.53 20.28
N ALA A 173 6.67 -23.54 21.05
CA ALA A 173 5.86 -24.68 21.46
C ALA A 173 6.46 -25.33 22.72
N LEU A 174 5.66 -26.13 23.42
CA LEU A 174 6.15 -27.07 24.42
C LEU A 174 6.98 -28.19 23.75
N SER A 175 7.79 -28.91 24.53
CA SER A 175 8.60 -30.04 24.04
C SER A 175 7.79 -31.17 23.42
N ASN A 176 6.50 -31.27 23.76
CA ASN A 176 5.54 -32.22 23.18
C ASN A 176 4.84 -31.69 21.91
N GLY A 177 5.25 -30.54 21.37
CA GLY A 177 4.69 -29.91 20.18
C GLY A 177 3.42 -29.08 20.40
N LYS A 178 2.83 -29.08 21.61
CA LYS A 178 1.66 -28.23 21.89
C LYS A 178 2.07 -26.75 21.93
N SER A 179 1.45 -25.94 21.08
CA SER A 179 1.81 -24.52 20.86
C SER A 179 0.66 -23.53 21.14
N GLN A 180 -0.55 -24.02 21.37
CA GLN A 180 -1.74 -23.18 21.55
C GLN A 180 -2.13 -23.07 23.04
N TRP A 181 -2.33 -21.89 23.62
CA TRP A 181 -2.14 -20.54 23.09
C TRP A 181 -1.04 -19.80 23.85
N ILE A 182 0.09 -19.52 23.20
CA ILE A 182 1.20 -18.73 23.77
C ILE A 182 0.86 -17.22 23.77
N THR A 183 0.38 -16.70 22.64
CA THR A 183 0.07 -15.26 22.48
C THR A 183 -1.42 -14.98 22.67
N SER A 184 -1.76 -13.73 23.01
CA SER A 184 -3.15 -13.31 23.25
C SER A 184 -4.00 -13.26 21.97
N PRO A 185 -5.35 -13.24 22.09
CA PRO A 185 -6.23 -12.98 20.97
C PRO A 185 -5.91 -11.69 20.21
N GLN A 186 -5.54 -10.61 20.93
CA GLN A 186 -5.21 -9.31 20.33
C GLN A 186 -3.96 -9.41 19.43
N ALA A 187 -2.94 -10.17 19.85
CA ALA A 187 -1.78 -10.43 19.01
C ALA A 187 -2.15 -11.21 17.74
N ARG A 188 -3.14 -12.12 17.82
CA ARG A 188 -3.64 -12.87 16.66
C ARG A 188 -4.50 -12.02 15.71
N GLN A 189 -5.25 -11.06 16.23
CA GLN A 189 -5.96 -10.06 15.42
C GLN A 189 -4.97 -9.14 14.70
N ASP A 190 -3.86 -8.77 15.34
CA ASP A 190 -2.82 -7.95 14.70
C ASP A 190 -2.19 -8.67 13.50
N VAL A 191 -1.97 -9.99 13.62
CA VAL A 191 -1.53 -10.82 12.48
C VAL A 191 -2.51 -10.78 11.31
N GLN A 192 -3.82 -10.59 11.53
CA GLN A 192 -4.77 -10.43 10.42
C GLN A 192 -4.48 -9.17 9.59
N ARG A 193 -4.06 -8.06 10.23
CA ARG A 193 -3.66 -6.84 9.50
C ARG A 193 -2.47 -7.11 8.58
N TYR A 194 -1.44 -7.79 9.09
CA TYR A 194 -0.27 -8.14 8.29
C TYR A 194 -0.63 -9.09 7.13
N ARG A 195 -1.54 -10.04 7.35
CA ARG A 195 -2.02 -10.91 6.28
C ARG A 195 -2.75 -10.15 5.18
N ALA A 196 -3.63 -9.21 5.56
CA ALA A 196 -4.39 -8.40 4.62
C ALA A 196 -3.52 -7.46 3.78
N GLN A 197 -2.39 -6.99 4.33
CA GLN A 197 -1.39 -6.19 3.60
C GLN A 197 -0.50 -7.03 2.68
N SER A 198 -0.39 -8.34 2.93
CA SER A 198 0.57 -9.20 2.26
C SER A 198 0.09 -9.64 0.88
N GLY A 199 0.99 -9.63 -0.12
CA GLY A 199 0.74 -10.25 -1.41
C GLY A 199 0.52 -11.77 -1.30
N GLY A 200 1.33 -12.41 -0.47
CA GLY A 200 1.25 -13.84 -0.16
C GLY A 200 1.79 -14.18 1.23
N ILE A 201 1.36 -15.33 1.75
CA ILE A 201 1.81 -15.92 3.01
C ILE A 201 2.61 -17.17 2.69
N LEU A 202 3.90 -17.15 3.05
CA LEU A 202 4.81 -18.28 2.91
C LEU A 202 4.77 -19.14 4.18
N SER A 203 4.64 -20.46 4.00
CA SER A 203 4.77 -21.42 5.10
C SER A 203 5.29 -22.77 4.59
N THR A 204 5.38 -23.75 5.49
CA THR A 204 5.80 -25.12 5.17
C THR A 204 4.65 -26.09 5.38
N SER A 205 4.68 -27.23 4.69
CA SER A 205 3.66 -28.27 4.89
C SER A 205 3.61 -28.75 6.34
N LYS A 206 4.74 -28.76 7.07
CA LYS A 206 4.77 -29.08 8.51
C LYS A 206 3.86 -28.17 9.33
N THR A 207 3.97 -26.84 9.16
CA THR A 207 3.09 -25.89 9.88
C THR A 207 1.63 -26.09 9.52
N VAL A 208 1.32 -26.33 8.24
CA VAL A 208 -0.06 -26.55 7.80
C VAL A 208 -0.64 -27.80 8.45
N MET A 209 0.11 -28.90 8.51
CA MET A 209 -0.33 -30.16 9.12
C MET A 209 -0.43 -30.05 10.65
N ASP A 210 0.60 -29.55 11.32
CA ASP A 210 0.66 -29.50 12.79
C ASP A 210 -0.44 -28.58 13.37
N ASP A 211 -0.70 -27.44 12.72
CA ASP A 211 -1.65 -26.43 13.22
C ASP A 211 -3.02 -26.50 12.52
N ASN A 212 -3.18 -27.37 11.52
CA ASN A 212 -4.29 -27.33 10.56
C ASN A 212 -4.53 -25.90 10.02
N ALA A 213 -3.43 -25.23 9.62
CA ALA A 213 -3.42 -23.80 9.36
C ALA A 213 -4.06 -23.44 8.00
N SER A 214 -5.07 -22.57 8.02
CA SER A 214 -5.69 -22.01 6.80
C SER A 214 -4.89 -20.86 6.17
N LEU A 215 -4.11 -20.14 6.99
CA LEU A 215 -3.25 -19.00 6.63
C LEU A 215 -3.94 -17.82 5.91
N ASN A 216 -5.27 -17.82 5.83
CA ASN A 216 -6.08 -16.76 5.24
C ASN A 216 -6.24 -15.53 6.15
N VAL A 217 -6.75 -14.45 5.55
CA VAL A 217 -7.38 -13.35 6.29
C VAL A 217 -8.77 -13.80 6.70
N ARG A 218 -9.09 -13.71 7.99
CA ARG A 218 -10.40 -14.03 8.54
C ARG A 218 -11.07 -12.75 9.00
N TRP A 219 -12.19 -12.45 8.40
CA TRP A 219 -12.92 -11.21 8.64
C TRP A 219 -13.28 -11.01 10.11
N ASP A 220 -13.83 -12.02 10.74
CA ASP A 220 -14.27 -11.96 12.15
C ASP A 220 -13.09 -11.77 13.12
N ASP A 221 -11.87 -12.13 12.70
CA ASP A 221 -10.65 -11.90 13.47
C ASP A 221 -9.97 -10.56 13.11
N LEU A 222 -10.45 -9.81 12.11
CA LEU A 222 -9.96 -8.46 11.88
C LEU A 222 -10.44 -7.54 13.02
N PRO A 223 -9.60 -6.58 13.44
CA PRO A 223 -10.01 -5.56 14.39
C PRO A 223 -11.25 -4.80 13.92
N GLN A 224 -12.15 -4.43 14.83
CA GLN A 224 -13.34 -3.63 14.53
C GLN A 224 -13.00 -2.32 13.80
N SER A 225 -11.84 -1.73 14.09
CA SER A 225 -11.38 -0.53 13.39
C SER A 225 -11.14 -0.75 11.90
N VAL A 226 -10.81 -1.98 11.47
CA VAL A 226 -10.74 -2.34 10.05
C VAL A 226 -12.13 -2.62 9.51
N GLN A 227 -12.93 -3.43 10.22
CA GLN A 227 -14.29 -3.76 9.78
C GLN A 227 -15.20 -2.54 9.59
N ALA A 228 -14.95 -1.45 10.32
CA ALA A 228 -15.71 -0.19 10.20
C ALA A 228 -15.38 0.63 8.94
N HIS A 229 -14.31 0.33 8.21
CA HIS A 229 -13.83 1.14 7.09
C HIS A 229 -13.72 0.38 5.76
N TYR A 230 -13.93 -0.92 5.77
CA TYR A 230 -13.81 -1.80 4.61
C TYR A 230 -15.03 -2.72 4.57
N GLU A 231 -15.38 -3.21 3.39
CA GLU A 231 -16.33 -4.31 3.25
C GLU A 231 -15.60 -5.65 3.19
N LEU A 232 -16.25 -6.72 3.65
CA LEU A 232 -15.71 -8.09 3.60
C LEU A 232 -15.21 -8.45 2.19
N THR A 233 -15.97 -8.08 1.16
CA THR A 233 -15.69 -8.40 -0.24
C THR A 233 -14.53 -7.61 -0.84
N GLU A 234 -14.11 -6.53 -0.20
CA GLU A 234 -13.02 -5.67 -0.67
C GLU A 234 -11.66 -6.12 -0.15
N VAL A 235 -11.62 -6.69 1.07
CA VAL A 235 -10.39 -7.18 1.67
C VAL A 235 -9.85 -8.38 0.91
N ARG A 236 -8.68 -8.23 0.31
CA ARG A 236 -8.07 -9.26 -0.52
C ARG A 236 -7.51 -10.41 0.31
N GLN A 237 -7.64 -11.63 -0.20
CA GLN A 237 -6.91 -12.79 0.32
C GLN A 237 -5.48 -12.83 -0.23
N PRO A 238 -4.45 -13.04 0.61
CA PRO A 238 -3.10 -13.30 0.15
C PRO A 238 -3.01 -14.69 -0.51
N ALA A 239 -2.14 -14.83 -1.51
CA ALA A 239 -1.78 -16.15 -2.02
C ALA A 239 -1.11 -16.97 -0.91
N ARG A 240 -1.48 -18.23 -0.73
CA ARG A 240 -0.85 -19.11 0.29
C ARG A 240 0.21 -19.96 -0.40
N VAL A 241 1.47 -19.65 -0.17
CA VAL A 241 2.62 -20.32 -0.76
C VAL A 241 3.15 -21.35 0.25
N ILE A 242 3.02 -22.64 -0.07
CA ILE A 242 3.42 -23.72 0.84
C ILE A 242 4.56 -24.51 0.24
N LEU A 243 5.67 -24.59 0.97
CA LEU A 243 6.79 -25.45 0.64
C LEU A 243 6.47 -26.88 1.11
N ASP A 244 6.25 -27.80 0.18
CA ASP A 244 5.88 -29.18 0.44
C ASP A 244 6.76 -30.17 -0.35
N ARG A 245 8.05 -30.19 0.00
CA ARG A 245 9.07 -31.00 -0.67
C ARG A 245 8.81 -32.51 -0.69
N GLN A 246 7.98 -32.99 0.23
CA GLN A 246 7.69 -34.40 0.41
C GLN A 246 6.26 -34.76 0.01
N GLN A 247 5.50 -33.81 -0.56
CA GLN A 247 4.11 -34.00 -0.99
C GLN A 247 3.23 -34.63 0.11
N LYS A 248 3.32 -34.07 1.33
CA LYS A 248 2.66 -34.61 2.52
C LYS A 248 1.29 -33.99 2.77
N LEU A 249 0.94 -32.91 2.08
CA LEU A 249 -0.34 -32.25 2.27
C LEU A 249 -1.50 -33.13 1.78
N SER A 250 -2.52 -33.25 2.61
CA SER A 250 -3.80 -33.91 2.31
C SER A 250 -4.93 -32.90 2.17
N ASP A 251 -5.94 -33.24 1.38
CA ASP A 251 -7.05 -32.37 0.99
C ASP A 251 -8.07 -32.10 2.13
N ASP A 252 -8.02 -32.87 3.22
CA ASP A 252 -8.81 -32.66 4.42
C ASP A 252 -8.33 -31.47 5.28
N LEU A 253 -7.13 -30.93 5.02
CA LEU A 253 -6.60 -29.77 5.75
C LEU A 253 -7.41 -28.50 5.44
N LYS A 254 -7.59 -27.65 6.45
CA LYS A 254 -8.34 -26.38 6.33
C LYS A 254 -7.83 -25.51 5.18
N LEU A 255 -6.54 -25.57 4.87
CA LEU A 255 -5.92 -24.90 3.73
C LEU A 255 -6.69 -25.16 2.41
N PHE A 256 -7.16 -26.39 2.16
CA PHE A 256 -7.85 -26.78 0.93
C PHE A 256 -9.35 -26.44 0.93
N SER A 257 -9.98 -26.42 2.10
CA SER A 257 -11.36 -25.93 2.26
C SER A 257 -11.48 -24.39 2.27
N THR A 258 -10.38 -23.67 2.45
CA THR A 258 -10.38 -22.20 2.52
C THR A 258 -10.18 -21.60 1.14
N GLU A 259 -11.08 -20.69 0.74
CA GLU A 259 -11.03 -19.99 -0.54
C GLU A 259 -9.76 -19.13 -0.75
N GLY A 260 -9.49 -18.79 -2.01
CA GLY A 260 -8.37 -17.96 -2.46
C GLY A 260 -7.29 -18.73 -3.23
N GLU A 261 -6.22 -18.04 -3.61
CA GLU A 261 -5.09 -18.64 -4.33
C GLU A 261 -4.20 -19.48 -3.40
N ARG A 262 -3.70 -20.60 -3.92
CA ARG A 262 -2.78 -21.52 -3.25
C ARG A 262 -1.68 -21.90 -4.24
N ILE A 263 -0.44 -21.82 -3.81
CA ILE A 263 0.74 -22.18 -4.60
C ILE A 263 1.51 -23.21 -3.80
N ILE A 264 1.50 -24.46 -4.25
CA ILE A 264 2.24 -25.55 -3.62
C ILE A 264 3.55 -25.72 -4.38
N VAL A 265 4.66 -25.62 -3.67
CA VAL A 265 6.01 -25.75 -4.24
C VAL A 265 6.62 -27.05 -3.69
N SER A 266 6.74 -28.03 -4.56
CA SER A 266 7.42 -29.31 -4.32
C SER A 266 8.93 -29.18 -4.48
#